data_AF-A0A353VP02-F1
#
_entry.id   AF-A0A353VP02-F1
#
_cell.length_a   1.000
_cell.length_b   1.000
_cell.length_c   1.000
_cell.angle_alpha   90.00
_cell.angle_beta   90.00
_cell.angle_gamma   90.00
#
_symmetry.space_group_name_H-M   'P 1'
#
loop_
_entity.id
_entity.type
_entity.pdbx_description
1 polymer ?
#
loop_
_entity_poly.entity_id
_entity_poly.type
_entity_poly.pdbx_seq_one_letter_code
_entity_poly.pdbx_strand_id
1 'polypeptide(L)'
;MTTTIIWTIAVITGLGLLLALALYLVAQRFKVEEDPRIEEVEKAMPGANCGGCGFAGCHAFAEAAVKAPNLDNNFCPVGGNETMKKVAAILGYEVKEKAPMVAVVRCGGTCAARPRINEYDGTASCKVKAALYA
;
A
#
# COMPACT_ATOMS: atom_id res chain seq x y z
N MET A 1 33.31 -10.60 38.72
CA MET A 1 32.36 -9.67 38.06
C MET A 1 32.82 -9.25 36.68
N THR A 2 34.10 -8.93 36.47
CA THR A 2 34.65 -8.55 35.15
C THR A 2 34.68 -9.70 34.15
N THR A 3 35.04 -10.90 34.59
CA THR A 3 35.07 -12.12 33.75
C THR A 3 33.70 -12.50 33.20
N THR A 4 32.64 -12.40 34.01
CA THR A 4 31.27 -12.65 33.56
C THR A 4 30.84 -11.65 32.50
N ILE A 5 31.17 -10.36 32.63
CA ILE A 5 30.85 -9.34 31.62
C ILE A 5 31.53 -9.65 30.28
N ILE A 6 32.82 -10.00 30.31
CA ILE A 6 33.58 -10.31 29.09
C ILE A 6 33.00 -11.54 28.36
N TRP A 7 32.67 -12.60 29.11
CA TRP A 7 32.06 -13.79 28.52
C TRP A 7 30.67 -13.52 27.94
N THR A 8 29.85 -12.71 28.59
CA THR A 8 28.54 -12.32 28.04
C THR A 8 28.69 -11.59 26.70
N ILE A 9 29.61 -10.64 26.60
CA ILE A 9 29.87 -9.91 25.35
C ILE A 9 30.38 -10.86 24.26
N ALA A 10 31.31 -11.75 24.59
CA ALA A 10 31.88 -12.70 23.64
C ALA A 10 30.81 -13.65 23.07
N VAL A 11 29.94 -14.19 23.93
CA VAL A 11 28.87 -15.11 23.53
C VAL A 11 27.83 -14.41 22.66
N ILE A 12 27.36 -13.22 23.05
CA ILE A 12 26.37 -12.46 22.26
C ILE A 12 26.95 -12.09 20.89
N THR A 13 28.21 -11.64 20.84
CA THR A 13 28.87 -11.29 19.58
C THR A 13 29.03 -12.52 18.68
N GLY A 14 29.47 -13.64 19.23
CA GLY A 14 29.61 -14.89 18.48
C GLY A 14 28.28 -15.40 17.93
N LEU A 15 27.22 -15.35 18.75
CA LEU A 15 25.88 -15.74 18.32
C LEU A 15 25.35 -14.80 17.22
N GLY A 16 25.56 -13.49 17.37
CA GLY A 16 25.16 -12.49 16.39
C GLY A 16 25.84 -12.71 15.03
N LEU A 17 27.15 -12.95 15.03
CA LEU A 17 27.90 -13.27 13.81
C LEU A 17 27.40 -14.56 13.16
N LEU A 18 27.16 -15.61 13.96
CA LEU A 18 26.67 -16.90 13.45
C LEU A 18 25.29 -16.74 12.79
N LEU A 19 24.36 -16.05 13.46
CA LEU A 19 23.01 -15.81 12.92
C LEU A 19 23.03 -14.93 11.68
N ALA A 20 23.86 -13.87 11.66
CA ALA A 20 24.00 -13.00 10.50
C ALA A 20 24.52 -13.78 9.28
N LEU A 21 25.51 -14.65 9.48
CA LEU A 21 26.10 -15.46 8.41
C LEU A 21 25.10 -16.51 7.90
N ALA A 22 24.33 -17.13 8.79
CA ALA A 22 23.24 -18.03 8.42
C ALA A 22 22.16 -17.31 7.59
N LEU A 23 21.70 -16.14 8.04
CA LEU A 23 20.70 -15.35 7.32
C LEU A 23 21.20 -14.90 5.94
N TYR A 24 22.48 -14.48 5.83
CA TYR A 24 23.08 -14.09 4.56
C TYR A 24 23.11 -15.26 3.56
N LEU A 25 23.54 -16.44 4.01
CA LEU A 25 23.60 -17.63 3.15
C LEU A 25 22.20 -18.05 2.68
N VAL A 26 21.20 -18.02 3.57
CA VAL A 26 19.81 -18.32 3.23
C VAL A 26 19.27 -17.27 2.25
N ALA A 27 19.44 -15.98 2.53
CA ALA A 27 18.96 -14.90 1.67
C ALA A 27 19.56 -15.01 0.25
N GLN A 28 20.86 -15.29 0.12
CA GLN A 28 21.49 -15.43 -1.19
C GLN A 28 21.05 -16.72 -1.91
N ARG A 29 20.84 -17.81 -1.17
CA ARG A 29 20.47 -19.11 -1.75
C ARG A 29 19.01 -19.16 -2.22
N PHE A 30 18.13 -18.39 -1.59
CA PHE A 30 16.69 -18.30 -1.90
C PHE A 30 16.30 -16.97 -2.52
N LYS A 31 17.26 -16.17 -2.99
CA LYS A 31 16.99 -14.93 -3.72
C LYS A 31 16.18 -15.25 -4.99
N VAL A 32 14.97 -14.70 -5.07
CA VAL A 32 14.15 -14.75 -6.28
C VAL A 32 14.58 -13.57 -7.15
N GLU A 33 14.93 -13.83 -8.41
CA GLU A 33 15.21 -12.77 -9.37
C GLU A 33 13.87 -12.21 -9.87
N GLU A 34 13.57 -10.98 -9.45
CA GLU A 34 12.41 -10.23 -9.91
C GLU A 34 12.78 -9.38 -11.14
N ASP A 35 11.80 -9.17 -12.01
CA ASP A 35 11.96 -8.25 -13.14
C ASP A 35 12.17 -6.82 -12.58
N PRO A 36 13.29 -6.14 -12.89
CA PRO A 36 13.59 -4.82 -12.33
C PRO A 36 12.52 -3.77 -12.64
N ARG A 37 11.75 -3.97 -13.72
CA ARG A 37 10.64 -3.08 -14.09
C ARG A 37 9.52 -3.07 -13.06
N ILE A 38 9.37 -4.13 -12.24
CA ILE A 38 8.36 -4.18 -11.17
C ILE A 38 8.65 -3.07 -10.15
N GLU A 39 9.89 -2.95 -9.70
CA GLU A 39 10.29 -1.93 -8.73
C GLU A 39 10.17 -0.51 -9.33
N GLU A 40 10.54 -0.34 -10.61
CA GLU A 40 10.39 0.93 -11.32
C GLU A 40 8.92 1.37 -11.42
N VAL A 41 8.03 0.44 -11.81
CA VAL A 41 6.60 0.70 -11.90
C VAL A 41 6.02 0.99 -10.51
N GLU A 42 6.39 0.23 -9.49
CA GLU A 42 5.93 0.45 -8.12
C GLU A 42 6.34 1.82 -7.58
N LYS A 43 7.58 2.26 -7.83
CA LYS A 43 8.07 3.60 -7.47
C LYS A 43 7.31 4.73 -8.18
N ALA A 44 6.79 4.47 -9.38
CA ALA A 44 5.94 5.43 -10.09
C ALA A 44 4.51 5.51 -9.53
N MET A 45 4.08 4.51 -8.75
CA MET A 45 2.75 4.47 -8.15
C MET A 45 2.63 5.39 -6.91
N PRO A 46 1.41 5.72 -6.46
CA PRO A 46 1.19 6.53 -5.26
C PRO A 46 1.60 5.88 -3.93
N GLY A 47 1.98 4.60 -3.90
CA GLY A 47 2.35 3.86 -2.68
C GLY A 47 1.22 3.66 -1.65
N ALA A 48 -0.03 3.95 -2.02
CA ALA A 48 -1.16 3.99 -1.08
C ALA A 48 -1.68 2.61 -0.65
N ASN A 49 -1.38 1.53 -1.39
CA ASN A 49 -1.84 0.17 -1.10
C ASN A 49 -3.34 0.04 -0.78
N CYS A 50 -4.16 0.85 -1.45
CA CYS A 50 -5.59 1.03 -1.14
C CYS A 50 -6.53 -0.01 -1.78
N GLY A 51 -6.02 -0.87 -2.67
CA GLY A 51 -6.84 -1.86 -3.38
C GLY A 51 -7.85 -1.30 -4.40
N GLY A 52 -7.90 0.03 -4.63
CA GLY A 52 -8.88 0.64 -5.54
C GLY A 52 -8.80 0.18 -7.00
N CYS A 53 -7.65 -0.38 -7.41
CA CYS A 53 -7.45 -0.99 -8.73
C CYS A 53 -7.78 -2.50 -8.79
N GLY A 54 -8.21 -3.11 -7.68
CA GLY A 54 -8.52 -4.55 -7.61
C GLY A 54 -7.33 -5.45 -7.26
N PHE A 55 -6.13 -4.90 -7.08
CA PHE A 55 -4.92 -5.63 -6.66
C PHE A 55 -4.67 -5.46 -5.15
N ALA A 56 -3.99 -6.43 -4.54
CA ALA A 56 -3.70 -6.43 -3.09
C ALA A 56 -2.84 -5.23 -2.64
N GLY A 57 -2.05 -4.64 -3.54
CA GLY A 57 -1.17 -3.50 -3.27
C GLY A 57 -0.53 -2.95 -4.53
N CYS A 58 0.29 -1.89 -4.39
CA CYS A 58 1.01 -1.28 -5.49
C CYS A 58 2.02 -2.24 -6.13
N HIS A 59 2.75 -3.03 -5.32
CA HIS A 59 3.64 -4.08 -5.82
C HIS A 59 2.90 -5.11 -6.69
N ALA A 60 1.76 -5.62 -6.19
CA ALA A 60 0.95 -6.60 -6.93
C ALA A 60 0.38 -6.03 -8.25
N PHE A 61 0.04 -4.75 -8.27
CA PHE A 61 -0.30 -4.05 -9.51
C PHE A 61 0.90 -3.98 -10.46
N ALA A 62 2.08 -3.61 -9.95
CA ALA A 62 3.30 -3.48 -10.76
C ALA A 62 3.69 -4.82 -11.41
N GLU A 63 3.65 -5.90 -10.64
CA GLU A 63 3.82 -7.26 -11.15
C GLU A 63 2.85 -7.59 -12.29
N ALA A 64 1.56 -7.31 -12.09
CA ALA A 64 0.53 -7.57 -13.08
C ALA A 64 0.70 -6.70 -14.33
N ALA A 65 1.14 -5.45 -14.17
CA ALA A 65 1.43 -4.53 -15.26
C ALA A 65 2.61 -4.97 -16.11
N VAL A 66 3.70 -5.42 -15.49
CA VAL A 66 4.89 -5.93 -16.19
C VAL A 66 4.58 -7.22 -16.96
N LYS A 67 3.74 -8.10 -16.40
CA LYS A 67 3.36 -9.38 -17.03
C LYS A 67 2.27 -9.24 -18.10
N ALA A 68 1.54 -8.11 -18.14
CA ALA A 68 0.44 -7.92 -19.06
C ALA A 68 0.92 -7.51 -20.47
N PRO A 69 0.20 -7.93 -21.54
CA PRO A 69 0.52 -7.52 -22.91
C PRO A 69 0.19 -6.05 -23.19
N ASN A 70 -0.64 -5.42 -22.36
CA ASN A 70 -1.03 -4.01 -22.43
C ASN A 70 -1.60 -3.54 -21.07
N LEU A 71 -1.90 -2.24 -20.95
CA LEU A 71 -2.43 -1.62 -19.73
C LEU A 71 -3.95 -1.42 -19.72
N ASP A 72 -4.69 -2.01 -20.67
CA ASP A 72 -6.13 -1.77 -20.80
C ASP A 72 -6.91 -2.18 -19.54
N ASN A 73 -6.52 -3.32 -18.96
CA ASN A 73 -7.10 -3.89 -17.73
C ASN A 73 -6.36 -3.45 -16.45
N ASN A 74 -5.25 -2.72 -16.58
CA ASN A 74 -4.38 -2.35 -15.45
C ASN A 74 -4.35 -0.84 -15.31
N PHE A 75 -5.28 -0.30 -14.53
CA PHE A 75 -5.40 1.13 -14.28
C PHE A 75 -5.48 1.44 -12.78
N CYS A 76 -4.66 2.38 -12.30
CA CYS A 76 -4.72 2.87 -10.93
C CYS A 76 -5.67 4.08 -10.85
N PRO A 77 -6.88 3.96 -10.26
CA PRO A 77 -7.81 5.08 -10.19
C PRO A 77 -7.35 6.21 -9.26
N VAL A 78 -6.55 5.90 -8.25
CA VAL A 78 -6.01 6.89 -7.30
C VAL A 78 -4.89 7.71 -7.91
N GLY A 79 -3.99 7.07 -8.68
CA GLY A 79 -2.92 7.78 -9.40
C GLY A 79 -3.39 8.46 -10.69
N GLY A 80 -4.48 7.96 -11.29
CA GLY A 80 -5.08 8.53 -12.49
C GLY A 80 -4.16 8.51 -13.71
N ASN A 81 -4.47 9.34 -14.70
CA ASN A 81 -3.75 9.35 -15.97
C ASN A 81 -2.27 9.74 -15.83
N GLU A 82 -1.94 10.65 -14.90
CA GLU A 82 -0.55 11.09 -14.67
C GLU A 82 0.36 9.96 -14.20
N THR A 83 -0.09 9.16 -13.22
CA THR A 83 0.64 7.94 -12.82
C THR A 83 0.72 6.95 -13.98
N MET A 84 -0.38 6.73 -14.70
CA MET A 84 -0.40 5.72 -15.77
C MET A 84 0.47 6.09 -16.96
N LYS A 85 0.66 7.38 -17.27
CA LYS A 85 1.63 7.84 -18.29
C LYS A 85 3.07 7.47 -17.91
N LYS A 86 3.44 7.62 -16.64
CA LYS A 86 4.78 7.23 -16.13
C LYS A 86 4.98 5.71 -16.21
N VAL A 87 3.99 4.95 -15.77
CA VAL A 87 4.01 3.48 -15.85
C VAL A 87 4.13 3.01 -17.30
N ALA A 88 3.37 3.61 -18.21
CA ALA A 88 3.41 3.28 -19.63
C ALA A 88 4.77 3.61 -20.25
N ALA A 89 5.39 4.74 -19.89
CA ALA A 89 6.74 5.08 -20.33
C ALA A 89 7.81 4.08 -19.87
N ILE A 90 7.70 3.55 -18.64
CA ILE A 90 8.59 2.51 -18.11
C ILE A 90 8.43 1.20 -18.88
N LEU A 91 7.19 0.82 -19.20
CA LEU A 91 6.87 -0.45 -19.86
C LEU A 91 6.92 -0.40 -21.39
N GLY A 92 7.10 0.78 -21.98
CA GLY A 92 7.09 0.97 -23.44
C GLY A 92 5.69 0.83 -24.06
N TYR A 93 4.64 1.10 -23.29
CA TYR A 93 3.26 1.06 -23.75
C TYR A 93 2.71 2.47 -24.02
N GLU A 94 1.71 2.56 -24.90
CA GLU A 94 0.88 3.76 -25.03
C GLU A 94 -0.41 3.59 -24.22
N VAL A 95 -0.80 4.64 -23.48
CA VAL A 95 -2.02 4.64 -22.67
C VAL A 95 -2.96 5.75 -23.13
N LYS A 96 -4.23 5.38 -23.30
CA LYS A 96 -5.32 6.34 -23.54
C LYS A 96 -5.77 6.93 -22.22
N GLU A 97 -6.01 8.23 -22.20
CA GLU A 97 -6.57 8.90 -21.02
C GLU A 97 -7.97 8.36 -20.71
N LYS A 98 -8.19 8.01 -19.45
CA LYS A 98 -9.49 7.58 -18.93
C LYS A 98 -10.10 8.70 -18.10
N ALA A 99 -11.43 8.81 -18.12
CA ALA A 99 -12.13 9.71 -17.21
C ALA A 99 -11.86 9.30 -15.75
N PRO A 100 -11.75 10.26 -14.81
CA PRO A 100 -11.49 9.95 -13.41
C PRO A 100 -12.64 9.10 -12.85
N MET A 101 -12.29 7.96 -12.25
CA MET A 101 -13.25 7.15 -11.50
C MET A 101 -13.42 7.74 -10.11
N VAL A 102 -14.55 8.42 -9.88
CA VAL A 102 -14.89 9.00 -8.58
C VAL A 102 -15.87 8.07 -7.88
N ALA A 103 -15.56 7.71 -6.63
CA ALA A 103 -16.50 6.98 -5.79
C ALA A 103 -17.72 7.87 -5.50
N VAL A 104 -18.87 7.49 -6.05
CA VAL A 104 -20.14 8.17 -5.78
C VAL A 104 -20.84 7.43 -4.65
N VAL A 105 -20.99 8.10 -3.51
CA VAL A 105 -21.83 7.62 -2.42
C VAL A 105 -23.28 7.64 -2.91
N ARG A 106 -23.80 6.46 -3.30
CA ARG A 106 -25.20 6.31 -3.72
C ARG A 106 -26.20 6.29 -2.57
N CYS A 107 -25.71 6.30 -1.33
CA CYS A 107 -26.53 6.62 -0.18
C CYS A 107 -26.94 8.09 -0.32
N GLY A 108 -28.21 8.34 -0.65
CA GLY A 108 -28.79 9.68 -0.78
C GLY A 108 -28.97 10.36 0.58
N GLY A 109 -27.92 10.37 1.41
CA GLY A 109 -27.78 10.64 2.85
C GLY A 109 -28.31 11.99 3.34
N THR A 110 -29.53 12.28 2.94
CA THR A 110 -30.36 13.35 3.46
C THR A 110 -31.01 12.85 4.75
N CYS A 111 -31.28 13.77 5.67
CA CYS A 111 -32.09 13.46 6.86
C CYS A 111 -33.50 12.93 6.49
N ALA A 112 -33.94 13.08 5.23
CA ALA A 112 -35.17 12.50 4.71
C ALA A 112 -35.03 11.00 4.39
N ALA A 113 -33.92 10.57 3.75
CA ALA A 113 -33.67 9.17 3.42
C ALA A 113 -33.18 8.33 4.61
N ARG A 114 -32.56 8.98 5.61
CA ARG A 114 -32.15 8.37 6.88
C ARG A 114 -32.57 9.28 8.05
N PRO A 115 -33.84 9.22 8.49
CA PRO A 115 -34.32 10.02 9.60
C PRO A 115 -33.59 9.66 10.90
N ARG A 116 -33.42 10.64 11.78
CA ARG A 116 -32.87 10.42 13.12
C ARG A 116 -33.84 9.55 13.91
N ILE A 117 -33.35 8.40 14.38
CA ILE A 117 -34.13 7.47 15.23
C ILE A 117 -33.92 7.70 16.73
N ASN A 118 -33.10 8.70 17.09
CA ASN A 118 -32.75 9.01 18.45
C ASN A 118 -32.78 10.52 18.72
N GLU A 119 -33.18 10.87 19.93
CA GLU A 119 -33.10 12.22 20.47
C GLU A 119 -31.92 12.29 21.44
N TYR A 120 -31.03 13.27 21.25
CA TYR A 120 -29.87 13.44 22.11
C TYR A 120 -30.23 14.33 23.30
N ASP A 121 -30.25 13.74 24.49
CA ASP A 121 -30.53 14.41 25.78
C ASP A 121 -29.26 14.62 26.64
N GLY A 122 -28.12 14.84 25.98
CA GLY A 122 -26.85 15.13 26.67
C GLY A 122 -26.48 16.60 26.68
N THR A 123 -25.26 16.90 27.12
CA THR A 123 -24.72 18.27 27.21
C THR A 123 -24.87 19.05 25.90
N ALA A 124 -25.36 20.29 25.97
CA ALA A 124 -25.57 21.19 24.83
C ALA A 124 -24.27 21.77 24.23
N SER A 125 -23.27 20.93 23.98
CA SER A 125 -22.01 21.31 23.35
C SER A 125 -21.96 20.77 21.92
N CYS A 126 -21.71 21.65 20.95
CA CYS A 126 -21.57 21.27 19.53
C CYS A 126 -20.48 20.22 19.31
N LYS A 127 -19.38 20.30 20.08
CA LYS A 127 -18.27 19.32 20.01
C LYS A 127 -18.72 17.92 20.42
N VAL A 128 -19.57 17.84 21.45
CA VAL A 128 -20.10 16.56 21.96
C VAL A 128 -21.17 16.00 21.03
N LYS A 129 -22.07 16.85 20.53
CA LYS A 129 -23.11 16.44 19.56
C LYS A 129 -22.51 15.97 18.23
N ALA A 130 -21.46 16.62 17.74
CA ALA A 130 -20.78 16.22 16.51
C ALA A 130 -20.14 14.83 16.63
N ALA A 131 -19.56 14.49 17.78
CA ALA A 131 -18.95 13.17 17.99
C ALA A 131 -19.97 12.00 17.98
N LEU A 132 -21.24 12.27 18.31
CA LEU A 132 -22.28 11.24 18.34
C LEU A 132 -22.91 10.96 16.95
N TYR A 133 -22.94 11.99 16.09
CA TYR A 133 -23.63 11.95 14.79
C TYR A 133 -22.68 12.06 13.59
N ALA A 134 -21.36 12.04 13.82
CA ALA A 134 -20.33 11.96 12.77
C ALA A 134 -20.34 10.60 12.07
#